data_AF-A0A4P7F807-F1
#
_entry.id   AF-A0A4P7F807-F1
#
_cell.length_a   1.000
_cell.length_b   1.000
_cell.length_c   1.000
_cell.angle_alpha   90.00
_cell.angle_beta   90.00
_cell.angle_gamma   90.00
#
_symmetry.space_group_name_H-M   'P 1'
#
loop_
_entity.id
_entity.type
_entity.pdbx_description
1 polymer ?
#
loop_
_entity_poly.entity_id
_entity_poly.type
_entity_poly.pdbx_seq_one_letter_code
_entity_poly.pdbx_strand_id
1 'polypeptide(L)'
;MDYQLTLAILAICVASYSAFLQRKQIKLMKADSLKGAPQSPVMAWWRSPSIIALSIITVLAWVPWGLTTWQNWKLEKIGVGINAWGLASPDFKTLQIVVSGSELRSTEKLVAIVMHYRGDGDIMDWTDIQVSLPYDFRIGTQALYIKPDEHFLGEVQAGMRSTQYFLLMVPAQLSRNQFHSLRQAVSLGAKILWNGAGPP
;
A
#
# COMPACT_ATOMS: atom_id res chain seq x y z
N MET A 1 -3.46 -4.33 16.95
CA MET A 1 -4.30 -5.28 16.19
C MET A 1 -4.63 -4.60 14.88
N ASP A 2 -4.21 -5.17 13.75
CA ASP A 2 -4.37 -4.55 12.43
C ASP A 2 -5.85 -4.44 12.06
N TYR A 3 -6.34 -3.21 11.90
CA TYR A 3 -7.71 -2.92 11.46
C TYR A 3 -8.06 -3.63 10.14
N GLN A 4 -7.05 -3.85 9.28
CA GLN A 4 -7.21 -4.56 8.01
C GLN A 4 -7.53 -6.04 8.20
N LEU A 5 -6.91 -6.71 9.18
CA LEU A 5 -7.19 -8.10 9.52
C LEU A 5 -8.63 -8.24 10.05
N THR A 6 -9.06 -7.30 10.90
CA THR A 6 -10.42 -7.30 11.46
C THR A 6 -11.49 -7.12 10.37
N LEU A 7 -11.24 -6.24 9.40
CA LEU A 7 -12.10 -6.05 8.22
C LEU A 7 -12.20 -7.31 7.36
N ALA A 8 -11.08 -8.01 7.13
CA ALA A 8 -11.06 -9.24 6.35
C ALA A 8 -11.86 -10.37 7.03
N ILE A 9 -11.73 -10.50 8.36
CA ILE A 9 -12.48 -11.48 9.15
C ILE A 9 -13.98 -11.16 9.12
N LEU A 10 -14.35 -9.88 9.31
CA LEU A 10 -15.74 -9.42 9.21
C LEU A 10 -16.36 -9.72 7.84
N ALA A 11 -15.60 -9.50 6.76
CA ALA A 11 -16.05 -9.82 5.41
C ALA A 11 -16.35 -11.31 5.22
N ILE A 12 -15.49 -12.20 5.74
CA ILE A 12 -15.73 -13.66 5.72
C ILE A 12 -16.99 -14.02 6.51
N CYS A 13 -17.16 -13.44 7.71
CA CYS A 13 -18.32 -13.71 8.56
C CYS A 13 -19.64 -13.30 7.87
N VAL A 14 -19.67 -12.11 7.25
CA VAL A 14 -20.86 -11.60 6.54
C VAL A 14 -21.17 -12.45 5.30
N ALA A 15 -20.15 -12.82 4.52
CA ALA A 15 -20.33 -13.66 3.34
C ALA A 15 -20.84 -15.07 3.71
N SER A 16 -20.26 -15.66 4.75
CA SER A 16 -20.65 -17.00 5.25
C SER A 16 -22.09 -17.01 5.80
N TYR A 17 -22.46 -15.98 6.56
CA TYR A 17 -23.80 -15.84 7.11
C TYR A 17 -24.85 -15.60 6.00
N SER A 18 -24.53 -14.79 5.00
CA SER A 18 -25.40 -14.53 3.85
C SER A 18 -25.64 -15.80 3.02
N ALA A 19 -24.59 -16.58 2.76
CA ALA A 19 -24.71 -17.88 2.09
C ALA A 19 -25.56 -18.88 2.90
N PHE A 20 -25.43 -18.88 4.22
CA PHE A 20 -26.27 -19.70 5.11
C PHE A 20 -27.75 -19.31 5.04
N LEU A 21 -28.08 -18.01 5.10
CA LEU A 21 -29.46 -17.52 5.00
C LEU A 21 -30.10 -17.86 3.65
N GLN A 22 -29.36 -17.72 2.54
CA GLN A 22 -29.86 -18.11 1.22
C GLN A 22 -30.12 -19.61 1.12
N ARG A 23 -29.24 -20.45 1.69
CA ARG A 23 -29.47 -21.91 1.74
C ARG A 23 -30.74 -22.25 2.52
N LYS A 24 -31.03 -21.50 3.59
CA LYS A 24 -32.27 -21.66 4.38
C LYS A 24 -33.51 -21.23 3.58
N GLN A 25 -33.46 -20.10 2.87
CA GLN A 25 -34.55 -19.65 2.00
C GLN A 25 -34.86 -20.65 0.88
N ILE A 26 -33.84 -21.22 0.23
CA ILE A 26 -34.04 -22.24 -0.81
C ILE A 26 -34.70 -23.51 -0.23
N LYS A 27 -34.32 -23.93 0.97
CA LYS A 27 -34.96 -25.07 1.65
C LYS A 27 -36.45 -24.78 1.93
N LEU A 28 -36.78 -23.56 2.36
CA LEU A 28 -38.15 -23.14 2.62
C LEU A 28 -38.96 -23.07 1.31
N MET A 29 -38.43 -22.46 0.26
CA MET A 29 -39.07 -22.40 -1.07
C MET A 29 -39.31 -23.80 -1.67
N LYS A 30 -38.38 -24.75 -1.46
CA LYS A 30 -38.58 -26.15 -1.87
C LYS A 30 -39.69 -26.83 -1.08
N ALA A 31 -39.79 -26.56 0.23
CA ALA A 31 -40.87 -27.09 1.07
C ALA A 31 -42.25 -26.53 0.65
N ASP A 32 -42.33 -25.27 0.24
CA ASP A 32 -43.57 -24.66 -0.26
C ASP A 32 -43.93 -25.12 -1.68
N SER A 33 -42.96 -25.47 -2.53
CA SER A 33 -43.20 -25.97 -3.89
C SER A 33 -43.92 -27.33 -3.96
N LEU A 34 -43.90 -28.10 -2.86
CA LEU A 34 -44.67 -29.35 -2.73
C LEU A 34 -46.19 -29.13 -2.62
N LYS A 35 -46.65 -27.87 -2.49
CA LYS A 35 -48.08 -27.49 -2.42
C LYS A 35 -48.72 -27.08 -3.75
N GLY A 36 -48.05 -27.33 -4.90
CA GLY A 36 -48.73 -27.35 -6.21
C GLY A 36 -48.62 -26.09 -7.08
N ALA A 37 -47.57 -25.27 -6.95
CA ALA A 37 -47.33 -24.15 -7.88
C ALA A 37 -46.34 -24.55 -9.01
N PRO A 38 -46.50 -24.04 -10.25
CA PRO A 38 -45.63 -24.36 -11.37
C PRO A 38 -44.18 -23.96 -11.07
N GLN A 39 -43.26 -24.91 -11.24
CA GLN A 39 -41.85 -24.75 -10.92
C GLN A 39 -41.20 -23.72 -11.86
N SER A 40 -40.99 -22.50 -11.37
CA SER A 40 -39.96 -21.63 -11.94
C SER A 40 -38.60 -22.34 -11.87
N PRO A 41 -37.73 -22.23 -12.89
CA PRO A 41 -36.47 -22.96 -12.92
C PRO A 41 -35.68 -22.60 -11.67
N VAL A 42 -35.33 -23.62 -10.88
CA VAL A 42 -34.51 -23.49 -9.68
C VAL A 42 -33.20 -22.85 -10.12
N MET A 43 -33.07 -21.53 -9.96
CA MET A 43 -31.82 -20.83 -10.20
C MET A 43 -30.78 -21.54 -9.34
N ALA A 44 -29.75 -22.08 -9.99
CA ALA A 44 -28.66 -22.70 -9.27
C ALA A 44 -28.11 -21.66 -8.30
N TRP A 45 -28.01 -22.01 -7.02
CA TRP A 45 -27.73 -21.07 -5.92
C TRP A 45 -26.54 -20.14 -6.21
N TRP A 46 -25.51 -20.66 -6.88
CA TRP A 46 -24.29 -19.95 -7.31
C TRP A 46 -24.51 -18.89 -8.41
N ARG A 47 -25.65 -18.91 -9.11
CA ARG A 47 -26.05 -17.89 -10.11
C ARG A 47 -26.84 -16.73 -9.49
N SER A 48 -27.05 -16.73 -8.17
CA SER A 48 -27.68 -15.61 -7.49
C SER A 48 -26.82 -14.34 -7.63
N PRO A 49 -27.40 -13.20 -8.05
CA PRO A 49 -26.67 -11.92 -8.16
C PRO A 49 -25.93 -11.55 -6.87
N SER A 50 -26.45 -11.92 -5.70
CA SER A 50 -25.81 -11.64 -4.41
C SER A 50 -24.54 -12.44 -4.18
N ILE A 51 -24.46 -13.69 -4.66
CA ILE A 51 -23.24 -14.53 -4.53
C ILE A 51 -22.15 -14.00 -5.46
N ILE A 52 -22.53 -13.56 -6.66
CA ILE A 52 -21.62 -12.92 -7.61
C ILE A 52 -21.08 -11.62 -7.01
N ALA A 53 -21.95 -10.75 -6.46
CA ALA A 53 -21.53 -9.51 -5.80
C ALA A 53 -20.59 -9.76 -4.61
N LEU A 54 -20.88 -10.76 -3.76
CA LEU A 54 -20.02 -11.13 -2.63
C LEU A 54 -18.66 -11.66 -3.07
N SER A 55 -18.63 -12.44 -4.15
CA SER A 55 -17.38 -12.96 -4.73
C SER A 55 -16.53 -11.82 -5.27
N ILE A 56 -17.13 -10.84 -5.95
CA ILE A 56 -16.44 -9.62 -6.42
C ILE A 56 -15.87 -8.84 -5.23
N ILE A 57 -16.66 -8.59 -4.19
CA ILE A 57 -16.20 -7.87 -2.99
C ILE A 57 -15.06 -8.62 -2.30
N THR A 58 -15.14 -9.95 -2.21
CA THR A 58 -14.09 -10.78 -1.62
C THR A 58 -12.80 -10.66 -2.41
N VAL A 59 -12.86 -10.78 -3.74
CA VAL A 59 -11.66 -10.60 -4.59
C VAL A 59 -11.09 -9.18 -4.44
N LEU A 60 -11.93 -8.15 -4.46
CA LEU A 60 -11.50 -6.76 -4.32
C LEU A 60 -10.93 -6.43 -2.94
N ALA A 61 -11.33 -7.14 -1.89
CA ALA A 61 -10.77 -6.96 -0.54
C ALA A 61 -9.46 -7.75 -0.35
N TRP A 62 -9.41 -8.99 -0.86
CA TRP A 62 -8.29 -9.91 -0.61
C TRP A 62 -7.12 -9.70 -1.56
N VAL A 63 -7.36 -9.29 -2.82
CA VAL A 63 -6.26 -9.05 -3.78
C VAL A 63 -5.36 -7.90 -3.32
N PRO A 64 -5.88 -6.73 -2.90
CA PRO A 64 -5.04 -5.67 -2.36
C PRO A 64 -4.28 -6.10 -1.10
N TRP A 65 -4.94 -6.80 -0.17
CA TRP A 65 -4.29 -7.30 1.06
C TRP A 65 -3.19 -8.33 0.77
N GLY A 66 -3.43 -9.25 -0.17
CA GLY A 66 -2.44 -10.24 -0.58
C GLY A 66 -1.23 -9.59 -1.24
N LEU A 67 -1.45 -8.57 -2.07
CA LEU A 67 -0.38 -7.80 -2.71
C LEU A 67 0.45 -7.02 -1.69
N THR A 68 -0.16 -6.34 -0.73
CA THR A 68 0.56 -5.59 0.30
C THR A 68 1.34 -6.52 1.24
N THR A 69 0.74 -7.62 1.67
CA THR A 69 1.40 -8.61 2.54
C THR A 69 2.58 -9.27 1.84
N TRP A 70 2.45 -9.59 0.55
CA TRP A 70 3.55 -10.17 -0.24
C TRP A 70 4.72 -9.19 -0.45
N GLN A 71 4.43 -7.91 -0.68
CA GLN A 71 5.45 -6.86 -0.75
C GLN A 71 6.17 -6.69 0.59
N ASN A 72 5.44 -6.68 1.70
CA ASN A 72 6.01 -6.60 3.05
C ASN A 72 6.91 -7.81 3.36
N TRP A 73 6.56 -9.01 2.91
CA TRP A 73 7.39 -10.20 3.08
C TRP A 73 8.71 -10.13 2.30
N LYS A 74 8.72 -9.48 1.12
CA LYS A 74 9.96 -9.25 0.35
C LYS A 74 10.88 -8.25 1.06
N LEU A 75 10.31 -7.24 1.72
CA LEU A 75 11.04 -6.26 2.52
C LEU A 75 11.68 -6.88 3.77
N GLU A 76 10.98 -7.80 4.42
CA GLU A 76 11.48 -8.54 5.58
C GLU A 76 12.74 -9.35 5.24
N LYS A 77 12.85 -9.88 4.01
CA LYS A 77 14.08 -10.54 3.51
C LYS A 77 15.27 -9.60 3.32
N ILE A 78 15.04 -8.31 3.18
CA ILE A 78 16.08 -7.26 3.10
C ILE A 78 16.35 -6.69 4.51
N GLY A 79 15.64 -7.17 5.52
CA GLY A 79 15.79 -6.75 6.89
C GLY A 79 15.35 -5.31 7.15
N VAL A 80 14.35 -4.81 6.40
CA VAL A 80 13.80 -3.47 6.58
C VAL A 80 12.29 -3.53 6.80
N GLY A 81 11.83 -2.98 7.92
CA GLY A 81 10.42 -2.66 8.17
C GLY A 81 10.14 -1.17 8.04
N ILE A 82 8.98 -0.79 7.51
CA ILE A 82 8.49 0.59 7.53
C ILE A 82 7.51 0.75 8.69
N ASN A 83 7.80 1.63 9.64
CA ASN A 83 6.97 1.84 10.82
C ASN A 83 6.02 3.04 10.66
N ALA A 84 6.46 4.09 9.96
CA ALA A 84 5.67 5.30 9.73
C ALA A 84 6.24 6.11 8.55
N TRP A 85 5.41 6.93 7.93
CA TRP A 85 5.82 7.94 6.95
C TRP A 85 4.87 9.14 6.99
N GLY A 86 5.33 10.31 6.52
CA GLY A 86 4.54 11.55 6.49
C GLY A 86 5.21 12.69 7.26
N LEU A 87 4.41 13.56 7.86
CA LEU A 87 4.90 14.73 8.60
C LEU A 87 5.70 14.37 9.85
N ALA A 88 6.89 14.96 9.96
CA ALA A 88 7.65 15.00 11.21
C ALA A 88 7.37 16.29 12.01
N SER A 89 7.04 17.38 11.32
CA SER A 89 6.79 18.68 11.94
C SER A 89 5.41 19.25 11.58
N PRO A 90 4.74 19.96 12.50
CA PRO A 90 3.40 20.52 12.27
C PRO A 90 3.35 21.57 11.14
N ASP A 91 4.50 22.15 10.81
CA ASP A 91 4.66 23.22 9.82
C ASP A 91 5.00 22.72 8.42
N PHE A 92 4.90 21.40 8.18
CA PHE A 92 5.21 20.74 6.89
C PHE A 92 6.66 20.92 6.43
N LYS A 93 7.55 21.52 7.24
CA LYS A 93 8.95 21.77 6.85
C LYS A 93 9.81 20.52 6.89
N THR A 94 9.35 19.47 7.56
CA THR A 94 10.08 18.21 7.67
C THR A 94 9.15 17.04 7.46
N LEU A 95 9.49 16.21 6.48
CA LEU A 95 8.86 14.92 6.24
C LEU A 95 9.79 13.82 6.75
N GLN A 96 9.22 12.69 7.14
CA GLN A 96 9.99 11.54 7.61
C GLN A 96 9.49 10.23 7.05
N ILE A 97 10.42 9.28 6.95
CA ILE A 97 10.13 7.85 6.86
C ILE A 97 10.86 7.17 8.02
N VAL A 98 10.11 6.52 8.89
CA VAL A 98 10.62 5.77 10.03
C VAL A 98 10.73 4.30 9.64
N VAL A 99 11.95 3.77 9.72
CA VAL A 99 12.28 2.41 9.30
C VAL A 99 12.93 1.66 10.46
N SER A 100 12.76 0.34 10.47
CA SER A 100 13.47 -0.58 11.37
C SER A 100 14.39 -1.47 10.55
N GLY A 101 15.69 -1.43 10.83
CA GLY A 101 16.66 -2.37 10.29
C GLY A 101 16.82 -3.60 11.20
N SER A 102 16.85 -4.80 10.63
CA SER A 102 17.16 -6.04 11.35
C SER A 102 18.60 -6.51 11.18
N GLU A 103 19.33 -5.95 10.21
CA GLU A 103 20.74 -6.25 9.94
C GLU A 103 21.57 -4.98 9.73
N LEU A 104 22.91 -5.09 9.79
CA LEU A 104 23.82 -3.99 9.50
C LEU A 104 24.35 -4.14 8.08
N ARG A 105 24.22 -3.10 7.24
CA ARG A 105 24.73 -3.09 5.86
C ARG A 105 25.65 -1.88 5.64
N SER A 106 26.93 -2.05 5.94
CA SER A 106 27.92 -0.95 5.93
C SER A 106 28.27 -0.41 4.55
N THR A 107 27.99 -1.16 3.48
CA THR A 107 28.29 -0.77 2.08
C THR A 107 27.13 -0.06 1.39
N GLU A 108 25.98 0.03 2.05
CA GLU A 108 24.74 0.58 1.50
C GLU A 108 24.19 1.66 2.43
N LYS A 109 23.46 2.59 1.83
CA LYS A 109 22.79 3.67 2.55
C LYS A 109 21.32 3.68 2.20
N LEU A 110 20.51 4.18 3.12
CA LEU A 110 19.09 4.39 2.93
C LEU A 110 18.84 5.85 2.54
N VAL A 111 18.01 6.03 1.53
CA VAL A 111 17.57 7.34 1.06
C VAL A 111 16.06 7.31 0.94
N ALA A 112 15.40 8.26 1.60
CA ALA A 112 13.97 8.48 1.47
C ALA A 112 13.71 9.51 0.37
N ILE A 113 12.71 9.26 -0.46
CA ILE A 113 12.26 10.16 -1.52
C ILE A 113 10.78 10.42 -1.32
N VAL A 114 10.37 11.66 -1.56
CA VAL A 114 8.97 12.05 -1.58
C VAL A 114 8.69 12.96 -2.77
N MET A 115 7.53 12.80 -3.38
CA MET A 115 7.08 13.62 -4.50
C MET A 115 5.57 13.71 -4.56
N HIS A 116 5.05 14.77 -5.16
CA HIS A 116 3.66 14.77 -5.61
C HIS A 116 3.58 14.23 -7.03
N TYR A 117 2.74 13.23 -7.24
CA TYR A 117 2.56 12.63 -8.56
C TYR A 117 1.12 12.81 -9.02
N ARG A 118 0.95 13.41 -10.21
CA ARG A 118 -0.34 13.81 -10.78
C ARG A 118 -0.89 12.83 -11.82
N GLY A 119 -0.13 11.80 -12.20
CA GLY A 119 -0.58 10.76 -13.13
C GLY A 119 -0.42 11.11 -14.62
N ASP A 120 0.29 12.18 -14.94
CA ASP A 120 0.50 12.75 -16.27
C ASP A 120 1.75 12.22 -17.00
N GLY A 121 2.57 11.38 -16.35
CA GLY A 121 3.78 10.80 -16.93
C GLY A 121 4.23 9.52 -16.22
N ASP A 122 5.37 8.94 -16.61
CA ASP A 122 5.97 7.83 -15.87
C ASP A 122 6.55 8.34 -14.55
N ILE A 123 6.10 7.76 -13.43
CA ILE A 123 6.59 8.09 -12.08
C ILE A 123 8.11 7.89 -11.94
N MET A 124 8.70 7.00 -12.75
CA MET A 124 10.14 6.75 -12.73
C MET A 124 10.94 7.91 -13.33
N ASP A 125 10.33 8.67 -14.23
CA ASP A 125 10.95 9.82 -14.91
C ASP A 125 10.63 11.16 -14.24
N TRP A 126 9.88 11.15 -13.14
CA TRP A 126 9.52 12.35 -12.41
C TRP A 126 10.77 13.03 -11.83
N THR A 127 10.89 14.34 -12.07
CA THR A 127 12.07 15.14 -11.70
C THR A 127 11.90 15.94 -10.43
N ASP A 128 10.66 16.28 -10.08
CA ASP A 128 10.34 17.12 -8.92
C ASP A 128 10.29 16.27 -7.65
N ILE A 129 11.41 15.61 -7.36
CA ILE A 129 11.57 14.71 -6.22
C ILE A 129 12.32 15.39 -5.07
N GLN A 130 11.84 15.18 -3.85
CA GLN A 130 12.47 15.63 -2.62
C GLN A 130 13.21 14.45 -2.00
N VAL A 131 14.52 14.56 -1.90
CA VAL A 131 15.41 13.45 -1.48
C VAL A 131 15.97 13.73 -0.08
N SER A 132 16.05 12.71 0.79
CA SER A 132 16.72 12.84 2.09
C SER A 132 18.24 12.90 1.93
N LEU A 133 18.95 13.20 3.02
CA LEU A 133 20.36 12.82 3.11
C LEU A 133 20.51 11.29 3.09
N PRO A 134 21.65 10.74 2.64
CA PRO A 134 21.89 9.31 2.72
C PRO A 134 22.22 8.92 4.17
N TYR A 135 21.44 7.99 4.72
CA TYR A 135 21.60 7.46 6.07
C TYR A 135 22.29 6.10 6.03
N ASP A 136 23.18 5.81 6.97
CA ASP A 136 23.74 4.46 7.08
C ASP A 136 22.62 3.47 7.42
N PHE A 137 22.73 2.25 6.90
CA PHE A 137 21.82 1.17 7.27
C PHE A 137 22.24 0.60 8.63
N ARG A 138 21.44 0.81 9.67
CA ARG A 138 21.73 0.36 11.04
C ARG A 138 20.63 -0.55 11.58
N ILE A 139 21.01 -1.39 12.54
CA ILE A 139 20.07 -2.20 13.32
C ILE A 139 19.24 -1.27 14.22
N GLY A 140 17.94 -1.53 14.30
CA GLY A 140 17.00 -0.78 15.12
C GLY A 140 16.22 0.27 14.33
N THR A 141 15.46 1.08 15.05
CA THR A 141 14.60 2.11 14.47
C THR A 141 15.38 3.38 14.14
N GLN A 142 15.26 3.86 12.92
CA GLN A 142 15.83 5.13 12.48
C GLN A 142 14.83 5.95 11.66
N ALA A 143 14.87 7.26 11.81
CA ALA A 143 14.05 8.20 11.06
C ALA A 143 14.89 8.87 9.98
N LEU A 144 14.45 8.77 8.74
CA LEU A 144 15.04 9.47 7.60
C LEU A 144 14.24 10.75 7.38
N TYR A 145 14.91 11.89 7.50
CA TYR A 145 14.27 13.19 7.35
C TYR A 145 14.49 13.75 5.95
N ILE A 146 13.40 14.25 5.36
CA ILE A 146 13.40 14.98 4.09
C ILE A 146 13.03 16.42 4.40
N LYS A 147 13.85 17.34 3.91
CA LYS A 147 13.53 18.77 3.91
C LYS A 147 12.96 19.12 2.53
N PRO A 148 11.65 19.37 2.42
CA PRO A 148 11.03 19.76 1.15
C PRO A 148 11.50 21.15 0.73
N ASP A 149 11.53 21.39 -0.57
CA ASP A 149 11.75 22.72 -1.14
C ASP A 149 10.49 23.59 -1.11
N GLU A 150 10.64 24.86 -1.49
CA GLU A 150 9.53 25.83 -1.50
C GLU A 150 8.45 25.48 -2.52
N HIS A 151 8.81 24.82 -3.62
CA HIS A 151 7.85 24.38 -4.63
C HIS A 151 6.90 23.33 -4.06
N PHE A 152 7.45 22.28 -3.45
CA PHE A 152 6.68 21.22 -2.78
C PHE A 152 5.78 21.80 -1.70
N LEU A 153 6.29 22.70 -0.86
CA LEU A 153 5.49 23.37 0.17
C LEU A 153 4.36 24.21 -0.43
N GLY A 154 4.62 24.90 -1.54
CA GLY A 154 3.61 25.64 -2.29
C GLY A 154 2.49 24.73 -2.81
N GLU A 155 2.83 23.54 -3.31
CA GLU A 155 1.84 22.55 -3.74
C GLU A 155 0.97 22.04 -2.58
N VAL A 156 1.58 21.76 -1.41
CA VAL A 156 0.83 21.36 -0.21
C VAL A 156 -0.14 22.47 0.21
N GLN A 157 0.31 23.72 0.20
CA GLN A 157 -0.52 24.89 0.53
C GLN A 157 -1.65 25.10 -0.48
N ALA A 158 -1.42 24.79 -1.76
CA ALA A 158 -2.44 24.79 -2.80
C ALA A 158 -3.44 23.63 -2.71
N GLY A 159 -3.27 22.72 -1.74
CA GLY A 159 -4.19 21.61 -1.49
C GLY A 159 -3.78 20.29 -2.13
N MET A 160 -2.54 20.16 -2.62
CA MET A 160 -2.02 18.90 -3.12
C MET A 160 -1.86 17.90 -1.97
N ARG A 161 -2.43 16.70 -2.13
CA ARG A 161 -2.42 15.62 -1.13
C ARG A 161 -1.92 14.27 -1.66
N SER A 162 -1.68 14.16 -2.97
CA SER A 162 -1.24 12.93 -3.61
C SER A 162 0.27 12.79 -3.47
N THR A 163 0.72 12.43 -2.27
CA THR A 163 2.14 12.31 -1.97
C THR A 163 2.57 10.85 -2.07
N GLN A 164 3.60 10.61 -2.88
CA GLN A 164 4.25 9.32 -3.03
C GLN A 164 5.57 9.33 -2.29
N TYR A 165 5.81 8.27 -1.51
CA TYR A 165 6.99 8.05 -0.72
C TYR A 165 7.72 6.83 -1.23
N PHE A 166 9.03 6.91 -1.33
CA PHE A 166 9.90 5.79 -1.70
C PHE A 166 11.02 5.67 -0.69
N LEU A 167 11.34 4.43 -0.34
CA LEU A 167 12.59 4.11 0.34
C LEU A 167 13.51 3.44 -0.66
N LEU A 168 14.68 4.04 -0.87
CA LEU A 168 15.75 3.48 -1.67
C LEU A 168 16.87 2.97 -0.79
N MET A 169 17.51 1.90 -1.26
CA MET A 169 18.84 1.50 -0.86
C MET A 169 19.81 1.90 -1.95
N VAL A 170 20.82 2.69 -1.61
CA VAL A 170 21.82 3.23 -2.55
C VAL A 170 23.21 2.72 -2.17
N PRO A 171 24.13 2.56 -3.14
CA PRO A 171 25.54 2.30 -2.84
C PRO A 171 26.14 3.43 -1.98
N ALA A 172 27.07 3.11 -1.07
CA ALA A 172 27.65 4.11 -0.15
C ALA A 172 28.36 5.29 -0.85
N GLN A 173 28.81 5.12 -2.10
CA GLN A 173 29.46 6.15 -2.91
C GLN A 173 28.46 7.14 -3.53
N LEU A 174 27.16 6.84 -3.49
CA LEU A 174 26.14 7.67 -4.10
C LEU A 174 25.80 8.87 -3.21
N SER A 175 25.89 10.09 -3.75
CA SER A 175 25.48 11.31 -3.05
C SER A 175 24.09 11.76 -3.48
N ARG A 176 23.39 12.53 -2.62
CA ARG A 176 22.03 13.04 -2.86
C ARG A 176 21.90 13.80 -4.19
N ASN A 177 22.96 14.48 -4.64
CA ASN A 177 22.93 15.36 -5.80
C ASN A 177 23.20 14.63 -7.13
N GLN A 178 23.35 13.30 -7.11
CA GLN A 178 23.71 12.53 -8.30
C GLN A 178 22.51 12.05 -9.11
N PHE A 179 21.29 12.19 -8.59
CA PHE A 179 20.08 11.84 -9.34
C PHE A 179 18.94 12.80 -9.10
N HIS A 180 18.16 13.03 -10.15
CA HIS A 180 16.95 13.86 -10.14
C HIS A 180 15.68 13.06 -10.41
N SER A 181 15.80 11.77 -10.77
CA SER A 181 14.65 10.88 -10.97
C SER A 181 14.89 9.49 -10.39
N LEU A 182 13.81 8.74 -10.18
CA LEU A 182 13.91 7.35 -9.72
C LEU A 182 14.62 6.47 -10.77
N ARG A 183 14.37 6.70 -12.06
CA ARG A 183 15.05 5.95 -13.13
C ARG A 183 16.55 6.19 -13.10
N GLN A 184 16.97 7.44 -12.92
CA GLN A 184 18.38 7.78 -12.79
C GLN A 184 18.99 7.12 -11.55
N ALA A 185 18.31 7.16 -10.40
CA ALA A 185 18.77 6.48 -9.19
C ALA A 185 18.99 4.97 -9.43
N VAL A 186 18.02 4.30 -10.05
CA VAL A 186 18.11 2.86 -10.36
C VAL A 186 19.24 2.57 -11.35
N SER A 187 19.44 3.42 -12.37
CA SER A 187 20.55 3.27 -13.31
C SER A 187 21.93 3.38 -12.65
N LEU A 188 22.01 4.11 -11.52
CA LEU A 188 23.22 4.24 -10.70
C LEU A 188 23.34 3.13 -9.63
N GLY A 189 22.48 2.12 -9.68
CA GLY A 189 22.52 0.96 -8.78
C GLY A 189 21.68 1.08 -7.52
N ALA A 190 20.81 2.10 -7.42
CA ALA A 190 19.83 2.15 -6.34
C ALA A 190 18.77 1.04 -6.49
N LYS A 191 18.29 0.53 -5.36
CA LYS A 191 17.20 -0.44 -5.28
C LYS A 191 16.02 0.18 -4.56
N ILE A 192 14.84 0.15 -5.18
CA ILE A 192 13.60 0.56 -4.52
C ILE A 192 13.24 -0.55 -3.53
N LEU A 193 13.25 -0.22 -2.24
CA LEU A 193 12.86 -1.14 -1.18
C LEU A 193 11.34 -1.10 -0.97
N TRP A 194 10.79 0.12 -0.90
CA TRP A 194 9.38 0.33 -0.59
C TRP A 194 8.84 1.53 -1.37
N ASN A 195 7.56 1.45 -1.72
CA ASN A 195 6.77 2.58 -2.22
C ASN A 195 5.43 2.64 -1.46
N GLY A 196 4.96 3.84 -1.20
CA GLY A 196 3.66 4.05 -0.59
C GLY A 196 3.09 5.43 -0.90
N ALA A 197 1.78 5.56 -0.80
CA ALA A 197 1.08 6.80 -1.00
C ALA A 197 0.41 7.23 0.31
N GLY A 198 0.33 8.54 0.54
CA GLY A 198 -0.31 9.09 1.73
C GLY A 198 -0.45 10.60 1.66
N PRO A 199 -1.09 11.22 2.67
CA PRO A 199 -1.02 12.66 2.84
C PRO A 199 0.43 13.08 3.08
N PRO A 200 0.83 14.31 2.68
CA PRO A 200 2.12 14.89 3.02
C PRO A 200 2.34 14.82 4.53
#